data_AF-A0A3S1J1X2-F1
#
_entry.id   AF-A0A3S1J1X2-F1
#
_cell.length_a   1.000
_cell.length_b   1.000
_cell.length_c   1.000
_cell.angle_alpha   90.00
_cell.angle_beta   90.00
_cell.angle_gamma   90.00
#
_symmetry.space_group_name_H-M   'P 1'
#
loop_
_entity.id
_entity.type
_entity.pdbx_description
1 polymer ?
#
loop_
_entity_poly.entity_id
_entity_poly.type
_entity_poly.pdbx_seq_one_letter_code
_entity_poly.pdbx_strand_id
1 'polypeptide(L)'
;MGVTCISLITGVFSVEKLYDGASSSWCWRNFVPVTNTISDELGQILDKLLQFQPIHRYSSAQEVLQALSLLPPISTQIPPTLHLDTLIPVTVLSSASQTSKIEIYYIKLELLLKSQKWKEADLETWKLLCMALNKPLEVKITSSEINLINCE
;
A
#
# COMPACT_ATOMS: atom_id res chain seq x y z
N MET A 1 -8.92 10.06 11.99
CA MET A 1 -7.79 9.16 11.68
C MET A 1 -8.21 7.70 11.69
N GLY A 2 -8.71 7.13 12.80
CA GLY A 2 -9.12 5.72 12.84
C GLY A 2 -10.11 5.28 11.76
N VAL A 3 -11.15 6.09 11.51
CA VAL A 3 -12.15 5.85 10.45
C VAL A 3 -11.51 5.77 9.06
N THR A 4 -10.57 6.65 8.76
CA THR A 4 -9.84 6.65 7.48
C THR A 4 -9.07 5.34 7.30
N CYS A 5 -8.42 4.84 8.35
CA CYS A 5 -7.68 3.57 8.30
C CYS A 5 -8.62 2.39 7.99
N ILE A 6 -9.75 2.26 8.69
CA ILE A 6 -10.69 1.17 8.40
C ILE A 6 -11.34 1.30 7.03
N SER A 7 -11.58 2.51 6.53
CA SER A 7 -12.11 2.71 5.17
C SER A 7 -11.12 2.27 4.10
N LEU A 8 -9.82 2.50 4.31
CA LEU A 8 -8.78 2.01 3.40
C LEU A 8 -8.68 0.49 3.42
N ILE A 9 -8.78 -0.13 4.60
CA ILE A 9 -8.66 -1.58 4.77
C ILE A 9 -9.88 -2.31 4.20
N THR A 10 -11.07 -1.78 4.41
CA THR A 10 -12.34 -2.37 3.94
C THR A 10 -12.68 -1.99 2.50
N GLY A 11 -12.08 -0.92 1.97
CA GLY A 11 -12.50 -0.30 0.71
C GLY A 11 -13.87 0.40 0.78
N VAL A 12 -14.46 0.50 1.98
CA VAL A 12 -15.78 1.11 2.19
C VAL A 12 -15.60 2.50 2.81
N PHE A 13 -15.93 3.54 2.04
CA PHE A 13 -15.86 4.93 2.50
C PHE A 13 -17.17 5.43 3.15
N SER A 14 -18.24 4.63 3.08
CA SER A 14 -19.52 4.91 3.74
C SER A 14 -19.44 4.56 5.23
N VAL A 15 -19.20 5.56 6.09
CA VAL A 15 -19.19 5.41 7.55
C VAL A 15 -20.48 4.81 8.11
N GLU A 16 -21.62 5.15 7.52
CA GLU A 16 -22.94 4.60 7.89
C GLU A 16 -23.08 3.09 7.68
N LYS A 17 -22.24 2.49 6.82
CA LYS A 17 -22.19 1.04 6.65
C LYS A 17 -21.29 0.37 7.69
N LEU A 18 -20.23 1.07 8.09
CA LEU A 18 -19.21 0.55 9.02
C LEU A 18 -19.61 0.75 10.49
N TYR A 19 -20.50 1.71 10.77
CA TYR A 19 -20.97 2.05 12.10
C TYR A 19 -22.45 1.74 12.24
N ASP A 20 -22.78 0.89 13.22
CA ASP A 20 -24.17 0.64 13.58
C ASP A 20 -24.60 1.63 14.65
N GLY A 21 -25.47 2.57 14.25
CA GLY A 21 -26.04 3.56 15.15
C GLY A 21 -26.92 2.96 16.25
N ALA A 22 -27.54 1.80 16.01
CA ALA A 22 -28.43 1.17 16.98
C ALA A 22 -27.64 0.54 18.15
N SER A 23 -26.48 -0.05 17.87
CA SER A 23 -25.57 -0.62 18.88
C SER A 23 -24.46 0.33 19.31
N SER A 24 -24.39 1.53 18.72
CA SER A 24 -23.32 2.52 18.92
C SER A 24 -21.92 1.91 18.83
N SER A 25 -21.75 0.97 17.90
CA SER A 25 -20.57 0.13 17.77
C SER A 25 -20.07 0.07 16.32
N TRP A 26 -18.77 -0.14 16.16
CA TRP A 26 -18.15 -0.27 14.84
C TRP A 26 -18.14 -1.72 14.39
N CYS A 27 -18.79 -2.01 13.26
CA CYS A 27 -18.90 -3.35 12.67
C CYS A 27 -17.95 -3.53 11.47
N TRP A 28 -16.86 -2.75 11.42
CA TRP A 28 -15.96 -2.67 10.27
C TRP A 28 -15.29 -3.99 9.90
N ARG A 29 -15.05 -4.87 10.89
CA ARG A 29 -14.46 -6.21 10.68
C ARG A 29 -15.28 -7.08 9.73
N ASN A 30 -16.60 -6.88 9.66
CA ASN A 30 -17.50 -7.62 8.77
C ASN A 30 -17.36 -7.21 7.30
N PHE A 31 -16.72 -6.08 7.03
CA PHE A 31 -16.53 -5.53 5.69
C PHE A 31 -15.10 -5.73 5.18
N VAL A 32 -14.25 -6.43 5.94
CA VAL A 32 -12.86 -6.71 5.52
C VAL A 32 -12.87 -7.82 4.46
N PRO A 33 -12.25 -7.61 3.29
CA PRO A 33 -12.11 -8.64 2.27
C PRO A 33 -11.38 -9.86 2.79
N VAL A 34 -11.81 -11.06 2.41
CA VAL A 34 -11.20 -12.35 2.82
C VAL A 34 -9.72 -12.46 2.40
N THR A 35 -9.30 -11.67 1.41
CA THR A 35 -7.90 -11.58 0.96
C THR A 35 -6.98 -10.90 1.97
N ASN A 36 -7.53 -10.10 2.90
CA ASN A 36 -6.77 -9.39 3.92
C ASN A 36 -6.98 -10.06 5.28
N THR A 37 -6.04 -10.91 5.69
CA THR A 37 -6.01 -11.44 7.06
C THR A 37 -5.48 -10.38 8.02
N ILE A 38 -6.38 -9.74 8.77
CA ILE A 38 -6.01 -8.79 9.81
C ILE A 38 -5.73 -9.57 11.10
N SER A 39 -4.54 -9.40 11.67
CA SER A 39 -4.24 -9.91 13.00
C SER A 39 -5.19 -9.30 14.04
N ASP A 40 -5.66 -10.10 15.00
CA ASP A 40 -6.53 -9.63 16.07
C ASP A 40 -5.94 -8.46 16.84
N GLU A 41 -4.61 -8.41 16.98
CA GLU A 41 -3.92 -7.32 17.64
C GLU A 41 -4.02 -6.00 16.85
N LEU A 42 -3.84 -6.05 15.54
CA LEU A 42 -4.00 -4.87 14.69
C LEU A 42 -5.45 -4.39 14.73
N GLY A 43 -6.40 -5.34 14.73
CA GLY A 43 -7.80 -5.04 14.90
C GLY A 43 -8.10 -4.33 16.22
N GLN A 44 -7.50 -4.76 17.33
CA GLN A 44 -7.68 -4.10 18.64
C GLN A 44 -7.14 -2.67 18.67
N ILE A 45 -6.00 -2.42 18.01
CA ILE A 45 -5.45 -1.06 17.87
C ILE A 45 -6.41 -0.18 17.09
N LEU A 46 -6.96 -0.70 15.98
CA LEU A 46 -7.96 0.03 15.18
C LEU A 46 -9.25 0.26 15.98
N ASP A 47 -9.73 -0.73 16.73
CA ASP A 47 -10.90 -0.60 17.60
C ASP A 47 -10.68 0.48 18.67
N LYS A 48 -9.51 0.52 19.30
CA LYS A 48 -9.15 1.56 20.28
C LYS A 48 -9.03 2.95 19.63
N LEU A 49 -8.58 3.05 18.38
CA LEU A 49 -8.59 4.30 17.61
C LEU A 49 -10.01 4.80 17.29
N LEU A 50 -10.99 3.90 17.22
CA LEU A 50 -12.37 4.18 16.85
C LEU A 50 -13.28 4.46 18.05
N GLN A 51 -12.79 4.26 19.27
CA GLN A 51 -13.57 4.49 20.50
C GLN A 51 -14.24 5.86 20.51
N PHE A 52 -15.48 5.99 21.00
CA PHE A 52 -16.17 7.27 20.97
C PHE A 52 -15.58 8.28 21.96
N GLN A 53 -15.20 7.82 23.15
CA GLN A 53 -14.66 8.67 24.20
C GLN A 53 -13.15 8.87 24.03
N PRO A 54 -12.65 10.13 24.06
CA PRO A 54 -11.22 10.42 23.95
C PRO A 54 -10.37 9.74 25.01
N ILE A 55 -10.89 9.54 26.23
CA ILE A 55 -10.20 8.86 27.34
C ILE A 55 -9.91 7.38 27.04
N HIS A 56 -10.70 6.76 26.17
CA HIS A 56 -10.51 5.38 25.74
C HIS A 56 -9.73 5.25 24.44
N ARG A 57 -9.39 6.36 23.78
CA ARG A 57 -8.53 6.38 22.60
C ARG A 57 -7.06 6.52 22.99
N TYR A 58 -6.19 6.26 22.02
CA TYR A 58 -4.79 6.69 22.10
C TYR A 58 -4.71 8.21 22.21
N SER A 59 -3.90 8.67 23.16
CA SER A 59 -3.74 10.09 23.50
C SER A 59 -2.80 10.82 22.54
N SER A 60 -1.97 10.07 21.81
CA SER A 60 -1.01 10.63 20.83
C SER A 60 -0.73 9.65 19.69
N ALA A 61 -0.20 10.16 18.58
CA ALA A 61 0.26 9.33 17.47
C ALA A 61 1.42 8.41 17.88
N GLN A 62 2.29 8.86 18.79
CA GLN A 62 3.39 8.05 19.34
C GLN A 62 2.87 6.81 20.08
N GLU A 63 1.78 6.94 20.84
CA GLU A 63 1.19 5.80 21.56
C GLU A 63 0.64 4.75 20.58
N VAL A 64 0.08 5.19 19.45
CA VAL A 64 -0.37 4.31 18.37
C VAL A 64 0.82 3.62 17.70
N LEU A 65 1.89 4.36 17.40
CA LEU A 65 3.10 3.81 16.78
C LEU A 65 3.79 2.79 17.70
N GLN A 66 3.82 3.05 19.01
CA GLN A 66 4.31 2.08 19.98
C GLN A 66 3.45 0.83 20.00
N ALA A 67 2.12 0.97 20.06
CA ALA A 67 1.23 -0.18 19.98
C ALA A 67 1.44 -0.99 18.69
N LEU A 68 1.67 -0.32 17.56
CA LEU A 68 1.97 -0.97 16.27
C LEU A 68 3.33 -1.69 16.29
N SER A 69 4.34 -1.11 16.93
CA SER A 69 5.68 -1.72 17.04
C SER A 69 5.74 -2.92 17.98
N LEU A 70 4.75 -3.04 18.88
CA LEU A 70 4.65 -4.12 19.85
C LEU A 70 3.91 -5.35 19.31
N LEU A 71 3.29 -5.27 18.11
CA LEU A 71 2.72 -6.46 17.50
C LEU A 71 3.80 -7.53 17.34
N PRO A 72 3.48 -8.80 17.63
CA PRO A 72 4.40 -9.88 17.36
C PRO A 72 4.74 -9.82 15.87
N PRO A 73 6.02 -10.03 15.50
CA PRO A 73 6.36 -10.21 14.10
C PRO A 73 5.45 -11.30 13.57
N ILE A 74 4.76 -11.02 12.47
CA ILE A 74 3.96 -12.02 11.75
C ILE A 74 4.89 -13.21 11.59
N SER A 75 4.62 -14.27 12.36
CA SER A 75 5.27 -15.54 12.16
C SER A 75 4.73 -16.02 10.83
N THR A 76 5.43 -15.63 9.76
CA THR A 76 5.46 -16.43 8.55
C THR A 76 5.96 -17.78 9.02
N GLN A 77 5.03 -18.67 9.39
CA GLN A 77 5.29 -20.10 9.31
C GLN A 77 5.56 -20.36 7.83
N ILE A 78 6.81 -20.14 7.45
CA ILE A 78 7.42 -20.77 6.31
C ILE A 78 7.41 -22.26 6.72
N PRO A 79 6.72 -23.15 5.98
CA PRO A 79 6.86 -24.57 6.20
C PRO A 79 8.37 -24.90 6.14
N PRO A 80 8.95 -25.57 7.15
CA PRO A 80 10.35 -25.93 7.11
C PRO A 80 10.49 -27.09 6.14
N THR A 81 10.93 -26.81 4.91
CA THR A 81 11.89 -27.60 4.11
C THR A 81 11.79 -27.16 2.66
N LEU A 82 12.79 -26.43 2.17
CA LEU A 82 13.58 -26.85 1.02
C LEU A 82 14.94 -26.14 1.11
N HIS A 83 15.96 -26.97 1.11
CA HIS A 83 17.34 -26.69 1.47
C HIS A 83 17.98 -25.65 0.54
N LEU A 84 18.68 -24.70 1.14
CA LEU A 84 19.58 -23.77 0.46
C LEU A 84 20.83 -24.55 0.05
N ASP A 85 20.94 -24.91 -1.22
CA ASP A 85 22.23 -25.28 -1.84
C ASP A 85 22.15 -25.06 -3.34
N THR A 86 22.33 -23.83 -3.80
CA THR A 86 23.32 -23.53 -4.85
C THR A 86 23.56 -22.02 -4.91
N LEU A 87 24.74 -21.62 -4.42
CA LEU A 87 25.40 -20.39 -4.83
C LEU A 87 25.53 -20.39 -6.36
N ILE A 88 24.81 -19.51 -7.06
CA ILE A 88 25.17 -19.12 -8.44
C ILE A 88 25.08 -17.59 -8.55
N PRO A 89 26.10 -16.95 -9.16
CA PRO A 89 26.38 -15.54 -9.00
C PRO A 89 25.52 -14.67 -9.91
N VAL A 90 25.42 -13.40 -9.55
CA VAL A 90 25.15 -12.28 -10.45
C VAL A 90 25.84 -12.53 -11.80
N THR A 91 25.06 -12.86 -12.83
CA THR A 91 25.51 -12.81 -14.22
C THR A 91 24.42 -12.10 -15.01
N VAL A 92 24.73 -10.84 -15.31
CA VAL A 92 24.11 -10.07 -16.38
C VAL A 92 24.11 -10.95 -17.64
N LEU A 93 22.95 -11.31 -18.18
CA LEU A 93 22.86 -11.70 -19.58
C LEU A 93 21.61 -11.09 -20.20
N SER A 94 21.87 -10.03 -20.93
CA SER A 94 21.08 -9.54 -22.04
C SER A 94 20.64 -10.70 -22.94
N SER A 95 19.33 -10.91 -23.04
CA SER A 95 18.71 -11.45 -24.24
C SER A 95 17.98 -10.30 -24.93
N ALA A 96 18.69 -9.62 -25.82
CA ALA A 96 18.10 -8.68 -26.76
C ALA A 96 17.09 -9.44 -27.64
N SER A 97 15.80 -9.22 -27.36
CA SER A 97 14.76 -9.15 -28.38
C SER A 97 13.48 -8.58 -27.75
N GLN A 98 13.29 -7.27 -27.97
CA GLN A 98 12.13 -6.46 -27.58
C GLN A 98 12.02 -6.13 -26.09
N THR A 99 13.07 -5.53 -25.50
CA THR A 99 12.85 -4.74 -24.27
C THR A 99 11.97 -3.57 -24.67
N SER A 100 10.68 -3.69 -24.40
CA SER A 100 9.69 -2.67 -24.68
C SER A 100 10.21 -1.35 -24.12
N LYS A 101 10.10 -0.26 -24.90
CA LYS A 101 10.62 1.09 -24.57
C LYS A 101 10.37 1.51 -23.11
N ILE A 102 9.30 0.96 -22.54
CA ILE A 102 8.80 1.10 -21.18
C ILE A 102 9.74 0.52 -20.09
N GLU A 103 10.38 -0.65 -20.28
CA GLU A 103 11.24 -1.28 -19.26
C GLU A 103 12.48 -0.43 -18.93
N ILE A 104 13.05 0.24 -19.93
CA ILE A 104 14.23 1.11 -19.76
C ILE A 104 13.90 2.34 -18.91
N TYR A 105 12.66 2.84 -18.96
CA TYR A 105 12.26 4.01 -18.17
C TYR A 105 12.02 3.68 -16.69
N TYR A 106 11.56 2.47 -16.37
CA TYR A 106 11.35 2.06 -14.98
C TYR A 106 12.67 1.86 -14.21
N ILE A 107 13.75 1.41 -14.88
CA ILE A 107 15.09 1.28 -14.25
C ILE A 107 15.58 2.63 -13.71
N LYS A 108 15.33 3.72 -14.45
CA LYS A 108 15.72 5.07 -14.03
C LYS A 108 14.92 5.54 -12.82
N LEU A 109 13.63 5.23 -12.77
CA LEU A 109 12.78 5.53 -11.62
C LEU A 109 13.25 4.74 -10.39
N GLU A 110 13.54 3.45 -10.54
CA GLU A 110 14.03 2.59 -9.47
C GLU A 110 15.36 3.11 -8.88
N LEU A 111 16.27 3.59 -9.73
CA LEU A 111 17.53 4.19 -9.27
C LEU A 111 17.31 5.46 -8.44
N LEU A 112 16.34 6.31 -8.82
CA LEU A 112 16.01 7.53 -8.10
C LEU A 112 15.35 7.23 -6.74
N LEU A 113 14.50 6.20 -6.69
CA LEU A 113 13.90 5.69 -5.45
C LEU A 113 14.98 5.12 -4.52
N LYS A 114 15.93 4.32 -5.04
CA LYS A 114 17.08 3.81 -4.27
C LYS A 114 17.99 4.94 -3.77
N SER A 115 18.08 6.05 -4.51
CA SER A 115 18.89 7.21 -4.16
C SER A 115 18.16 8.22 -3.24
N GLN A 116 16.95 7.91 -2.75
CA GLN A 116 16.07 8.81 -1.98
C GLN A 116 15.82 10.19 -2.64
N LYS A 117 15.89 10.24 -3.97
CA LYS A 117 15.68 11.46 -4.77
C LYS A 117 14.22 11.59 -5.18
N TRP A 118 13.35 11.81 -4.20
CA TRP A 118 11.89 11.78 -4.35
C TRP A 118 11.38 12.81 -5.36
N LYS A 119 11.97 14.02 -5.38
CA LYS A 119 11.57 15.10 -6.30
C LYS A 119 11.86 14.73 -7.76
N GLU A 120 13.00 14.11 -8.01
CA GLU A 120 13.40 13.64 -9.34
C GLU A 120 12.63 12.39 -9.75
N ALA A 121 12.35 11.48 -8.80
CA ALA A 121 11.53 10.30 -9.02
C ALA A 121 10.09 10.67 -9.41
N ASP A 122 9.52 11.69 -8.77
CA ASP A 122 8.18 12.20 -9.10
C ASP A 122 8.14 12.79 -10.53
N LEU A 123 9.18 13.54 -10.93
CA LEU A 123 9.31 14.06 -12.29
C LEU A 123 9.43 12.93 -13.34
N GLU A 124 10.21 11.89 -13.06
CA GLU A 124 10.32 10.74 -13.97
C GLU A 124 9.03 9.92 -14.01
N THR A 125 8.29 9.82 -12.91
CA THR A 125 6.96 9.20 -12.85
C THR A 125 5.96 9.97 -13.73
N TRP A 126 5.96 11.31 -13.65
CA TRP A 126 5.12 12.14 -14.52
C TRP A 126 5.43 11.94 -16.00
N LYS A 127 6.72 11.90 -16.37
CA LYS A 127 7.14 11.65 -17.75
C LYS A 127 6.68 10.29 -18.26
N LEU A 128 6.83 9.25 -17.43
CA LEU A 128 6.35 7.90 -17.72
C LEU A 128 4.85 7.87 -17.94
N LEU A 129 4.10 8.58 -17.09
CA LEU A 129 2.65 8.69 -17.16
C LEU A 129 2.21 9.40 -18.45
N CYS A 130 2.86 10.51 -18.82
CA CYS A 130 2.60 11.19 -20.09
C CYS A 130 2.93 10.31 -21.30
N MET A 131 4.00 9.53 -21.25
CA MET A 131 4.36 8.58 -22.31
C MET A 131 3.35 7.44 -22.44
N ALA A 132 2.88 6.87 -21.32
CA ALA A 132 1.86 5.83 -21.32
C ALA A 132 0.52 6.32 -21.91
N LEU A 133 0.19 7.60 -21.69
CA LEU A 133 -0.99 8.25 -22.26
C LEU A 133 -0.76 8.82 -23.67
N ASN A 134 0.45 8.69 -24.23
CA ASN A 134 0.85 9.22 -25.54
C ASN A 134 0.61 10.75 -25.69
N LYS A 135 0.81 11.53 -24.62
CA LYS A 135 0.57 12.99 -24.57
C LYS A 135 1.87 13.80 -24.41
N PRO A 136 1.90 15.05 -24.90
CA PRO A 136 3.00 15.97 -24.65
C PRO A 136 3.03 16.41 -23.18
N LEU A 137 4.24 16.67 -22.67
CA LEU A 137 4.57 16.94 -21.26
C LEU A 137 3.88 18.19 -20.65
N GLU A 138 3.19 18.98 -21.47
CA GLU A 138 2.56 20.25 -21.09
C GLU A 138 1.05 20.15 -20.79
N VAL A 139 0.43 18.98 -21.01
CA VAL A 139 -1.02 18.82 -20.85
C VAL A 139 -1.36 18.22 -19.50
N LYS A 140 -2.25 18.88 -18.76
CA LYS A 140 -2.81 18.38 -17.50
C LYS A 140 -3.55 17.06 -17.76
N ILE A 141 -3.13 16.00 -17.09
CA ILE A 141 -3.79 14.69 -17.15
C ILE A 141 -5.13 14.81 -16.42
N THR A 142 -6.21 14.44 -17.10
CA THR A 142 -7.57 14.46 -16.54
C THR A 142 -7.89 13.12 -15.88
N SER A 143 -8.74 13.11 -14.85
CA SER A 143 -9.07 11.88 -14.10
C SER A 143 -9.64 10.75 -14.98
N SER A 144 -10.27 11.10 -16.11
CA SER A 144 -10.78 10.13 -17.09
C SER A 144 -9.66 9.39 -17.82
N GLU A 145 -8.49 10.00 -17.99
CA GLU A 145 -7.34 9.43 -18.70
C GLU A 145 -6.52 8.48 -17.81
N ILE A 146 -6.57 8.68 -16.49
CA ILE A 146 -5.95 7.77 -15.52
C ILE A 146 -6.57 6.36 -15.62
N ASN A 147 -7.88 6.28 -15.90
CA ASN A 147 -8.56 5.00 -16.09
C ASN A 147 -8.16 4.27 -17.38
N LEU A 148 -7.43 4.92 -18.29
CA LEU A 148 -6.98 4.32 -19.56
C LEU A 148 -5.62 3.63 -19.42
N ILE A 149 -4.96 3.79 -18.28
CA ILE A 149 -3.67 3.15 -18.02
C ILE A 149 -3.95 1.68 -17.73
N ASN A 150 -3.51 0.81 -18.65
CA ASN A 150 -3.67 -0.63 -18.51
C ASN A 150 -2.95 -1.09 -17.23
N CYS A 151 -3.71 -1.67 -16.30
CA CYS A 151 -3.15 -2.43 -15.18
C CYS A 151 -2.92 -3.86 -15.70
N GLU A 152 -1.76 -4.11 -16.28
CA GLU A 152 -1.25 -5.49 -16.43
C GLU A 152 -0.39 -5.88 -15.22
#